data_AF-A0A1C2C3K5-F1
#
_entry.id   AF-A0A1C2C3K5-F1
#
_cell.length_a   1.000
_cell.length_b   1.000
_cell.length_c   1.000
_cell.angle_alpha   90.00
_cell.angle_beta   90.00
_cell.angle_gamma   90.00
#
_symmetry.space_group_name_H-M   'P 1'
#
loop_
_entity.id
_entity.type
_entity.pdbx_description
1 polymer ?
#
loop_
_entity_poly.entity_id
_entity_poly.type
_entity_poly.pdbx_seq_one_letter_code
_entity_poly.pdbx_strand_id
1 'polypeptide(L)'
;MLKHLSPLLKIRKFCQRHPLRVLLATIFSIATVHYALQQEVVLTLAAFNGVIQSLILGLQPKPSSEPEWVADVFTQLKREQDVLHVKQRQLQVQQIKKVALSKLDEQQALLDFPFNLYRAAAMRFPAKQLPALKTWLAAELPQAEIID
;
A
#
# COMPACT_ATOMS: atom_id res chain seq x y z
N MET A 1 -27.57 -12.49 7.45
CA MET A 1 -26.99 -11.90 6.23
C MET A 1 -26.99 -10.38 6.36
N LEU A 2 -25.88 -9.74 6.75
CA LEU A 2 -25.82 -8.26 6.91
C LEU A 2 -24.36 -7.72 6.93
N LYS A 3 -23.46 -8.28 6.10
CA LYS A 3 -22.02 -7.90 6.12
C LYS A 3 -21.59 -6.88 5.06
N HIS A 4 -22.47 -6.47 4.14
CA HIS A 4 -22.18 -5.46 3.13
C HIS A 4 -22.97 -4.16 3.34
N LEU A 5 -22.86 -3.55 4.52
CA LEU A 5 -23.24 -2.14 4.67
C LEU A 5 -22.35 -1.31 3.75
N SER A 6 -22.95 -0.73 2.72
CA SER A 6 -22.27 -0.02 1.64
C SER A 6 -21.33 1.07 2.19
N PRO A 7 -20.17 1.31 1.55
CA PRO A 7 -19.22 2.34 1.98
C PRO A 7 -19.89 3.72 2.14
N LEU A 8 -20.90 4.01 1.32
CA LEU A 8 -21.70 5.23 1.38
C LEU A 8 -22.47 5.40 2.71
N LEU A 9 -22.99 4.31 3.27
CA LEU A 9 -23.73 4.35 4.54
C LEU A 9 -22.79 4.62 5.73
N LYS A 10 -21.56 4.10 5.66
CA LYS A 10 -20.52 4.37 6.66
C LYS A 10 -20.08 5.84 6.60
N ILE A 11 -19.87 6.38 5.40
CA ILE A 11 -19.52 7.79 5.18
C ILE A 11 -20.64 8.70 5.70
N ARG A 12 -21.90 8.43 5.36
CA ARG A 12 -23.05 9.23 5.83
C ARG A 12 -23.14 9.26 7.36
N LYS A 13 -23.01 8.11 8.02
CA LYS A 13 -23.02 8.03 9.49
C LYS A 13 -21.85 8.79 10.12
N PHE A 14 -20.67 8.73 9.51
CA PHE A 14 -19.50 9.48 9.98
C PHE A 14 -19.73 10.99 9.87
N CYS A 15 -20.26 11.48 8.73
CA CYS A 15 -20.54 12.90 8.55
C CYS A 15 -21.59 13.43 9.53
N GLN A 16 -22.61 12.63 9.84
CA GLN A 16 -23.62 12.98 10.83
C GLN A 16 -23.07 13.00 12.27
N ARG A 17 -22.09 12.14 12.57
CA ARG A 17 -21.47 12.03 13.91
C ARG A 17 -20.44 13.12 14.19
N HIS A 18 -19.79 13.65 13.15
CA HIS A 18 -18.69 14.62 13.28
C HIS A 18 -18.86 15.83 12.35
N PRO A 19 -19.97 16.59 12.43
CA PRO A 19 -20.29 17.65 11.48
C PRO A 19 -19.24 18.78 11.48
N LEU A 20 -18.71 19.16 12.64
CA LEU A 20 -17.65 20.17 12.75
C LEU A 20 -16.35 19.75 12.06
N ARG A 21 -15.96 18.47 12.17
CA ARG A 21 -14.75 17.96 11.50
C ARG A 21 -14.92 17.97 9.98
N VAL A 22 -16.09 17.57 9.50
CA VAL A 22 -16.42 17.62 8.07
C VAL A 22 -16.44 19.05 7.54
N LEU A 23 -16.98 19.99 8.31
CA LEU A 23 -17.00 21.41 7.93
C LEU A 23 -15.58 21.98 7.81
N LEU A 24 -14.73 21.76 8.83
CA LEU A 24 -13.34 22.23 8.82
C LEU A 24 -12.54 21.60 7.67
N ALA A 25 -12.70 20.29 7.45
CA ALA A 25 -12.14 19.56 6.32
C ALA A 25 -12.54 20.21 4.98
N THR A 26 -13.82 20.52 4.81
CA THR A 26 -14.34 21.11 3.57
C THR A 26 -13.76 22.51 3.33
N ILE A 27 -13.77 23.38 4.36
CA ILE A 27 -13.21 24.74 4.27
C ILE A 27 -11.73 24.70 3.90
N PHE A 28 -10.97 23.82 4.56
CA PHE A 28 -9.53 23.68 4.30
C PHE A 28 -9.25 23.17 2.88
N SER A 29 -10.04 22.22 2.37
CA SER A 29 -9.92 21.74 0.99
C SER A 29 -10.16 22.86 -0.03
N ILE A 30 -11.21 23.67 0.18
CA ILE A 30 -11.53 24.80 -0.70
C ILE A 30 -10.39 25.83 -0.70
N ALA A 31 -9.89 26.20 0.48
CA ALA A 31 -8.78 27.14 0.62
C ALA A 31 -7.50 26.63 -0.06
N THR A 32 -7.20 25.34 0.07
CA THR A 32 -6.00 24.74 -0.53
C THR A 32 -6.09 24.69 -2.06
N VAL A 33 -7.25 24.32 -2.61
CA VAL A 33 -7.48 24.34 -4.07
C VAL A 33 -7.36 25.77 -4.61
N HIS A 34 -7.95 26.74 -3.92
CA HIS A 34 -7.88 28.15 -4.32
C HIS A 34 -6.43 28.67 -4.36
N TYR A 35 -5.64 28.35 -3.33
CA TYR A 35 -4.25 28.76 -3.25
C TYR A 35 -3.34 28.03 -4.26
N ALA A 36 -3.59 26.74 -4.49
CA ALA A 36 -2.85 25.93 -5.47
C ALA A 36 -3.07 26.42 -6.91
N LEU A 37 -4.29 26.87 -7.25
CA LEU A 37 -4.61 27.50 -8.52
C LEU A 37 -3.88 28.84 -8.73
N GLN A 38 -3.57 29.57 -7.65
CA GLN A 38 -2.89 30.86 -7.74
C GLN A 38 -1.36 30.76 -7.87
N GLN A 39 -0.73 29.71 -7.32
CA GLN A 39 0.74 29.62 -7.25
C GLN A 39 1.38 28.55 -8.15
N GLU A 40 0.60 27.84 -8.97
CA GLU A 40 1.07 26.71 -9.81
C GLU A 40 1.75 25.55 -9.03
N VAL A 41 1.77 25.58 -7.68
CA VAL A 41 2.38 24.56 -6.83
C VAL A 41 1.40 23.43 -6.49
N VAL A 42 0.73 22.89 -7.51
CA VAL A 42 -0.42 21.99 -7.34
C VAL A 42 -0.08 20.69 -6.59
N LEU A 43 1.09 20.09 -6.88
CA LEU A 43 1.46 18.79 -6.30
C LEU A 43 1.79 18.85 -4.80
N THR A 44 2.56 19.84 -4.35
CA THR A 44 2.99 19.95 -2.95
C THR A 44 1.81 20.32 -2.05
N LEU A 45 0.94 21.23 -2.52
CA LEU A 45 -0.27 21.63 -1.80
C LEU A 45 -1.30 20.49 -1.73
N ALA A 46 -1.46 19.69 -2.80
CA ALA A 46 -2.36 18.53 -2.79
C ALA A 46 -1.91 17.45 -1.79
N ALA A 47 -0.61 17.15 -1.73
CA ALA A 47 -0.06 16.20 -0.76
C ALA A 47 -0.24 16.67 0.69
N PHE A 48 0.03 17.95 0.95
CA PHE A 48 -0.15 18.55 2.28
C PHE A 48 -1.62 18.60 2.69
N ASN A 49 -2.53 18.92 1.75
CA ASN A 49 -3.97 18.87 1.98
C ASN A 49 -4.41 17.45 2.38
N GLY A 50 -3.99 16.41 1.67
CA GLY A 50 -4.31 15.03 2.01
C GLY A 50 -3.93 14.65 3.45
N VAL A 51 -2.76 15.08 3.90
CA VAL A 51 -2.27 14.85 5.27
C VAL A 51 -3.12 15.60 6.30
N ILE A 52 -3.40 16.89 6.08
CA ILE A 52 -4.22 17.69 7.00
C ILE A 52 -5.66 17.17 7.06
N GLN A 53 -6.24 16.79 5.93
CA GLN A 53 -7.58 16.17 5.88
C GLN A 53 -7.61 14.87 6.69
N SER A 54 -6.58 14.03 6.61
CA SER A 54 -6.49 12.81 7.41
C SER A 54 -6.47 13.09 8.91
N LEU A 55 -5.75 14.14 9.33
CA LEU A 55 -5.70 14.61 10.72
C LEU A 55 -7.07 15.14 11.19
N ILE A 56 -7.69 16.04 10.43
CA ILE A 56 -9.00 16.65 10.76
C ILE A 56 -10.09 15.58 10.86
N LEU A 57 -10.09 14.61 9.95
CA LEU A 57 -11.08 13.53 9.92
C LEU A 57 -10.74 12.42 10.92
N GLY A 58 -9.60 12.47 11.61
CA GLY A 58 -9.14 11.37 12.45
C GLY A 58 -8.96 10.06 11.67
N LEU A 59 -8.74 10.16 10.37
CA LEU A 59 -8.33 9.06 9.53
C LEU A 59 -6.89 8.79 9.90
N GLN A 60 -6.68 7.97 10.92
CA GLN A 60 -5.35 7.42 11.13
C GLN A 60 -4.99 6.67 9.85
N PRO A 61 -3.81 6.93 9.25
CA PRO A 61 -3.30 6.01 8.26
C PRO A 61 -3.35 4.65 8.93
N LYS A 62 -4.18 3.75 8.39
CA LYS A 62 -4.25 2.40 8.92
C LYS A 62 -2.80 1.93 8.89
N PRO A 63 -2.15 1.67 10.05
CA PRO A 63 -0.77 1.22 10.02
C PRO A 63 -0.76 0.05 9.05
N SER A 64 0.13 0.09 8.05
CA SER A 64 0.23 -0.99 7.07
C SER A 64 0.22 -2.27 7.89
N SER A 65 -0.84 -3.07 7.74
CA SER A 65 -1.02 -4.26 8.57
C SER A 65 0.28 -5.03 8.53
N GLU A 66 0.78 -5.47 9.69
CA GLU A 66 2.04 -6.20 9.73
C GLU A 66 2.09 -7.25 8.63
N PRO A 67 3.23 -7.39 7.91
CA PRO A 67 3.33 -8.33 6.83
C PRO A 67 2.96 -9.73 7.34
N GLU A 68 1.93 -10.30 6.71
CA GLU A 68 1.38 -11.61 7.09
C GLU A 68 2.44 -12.71 6.99
N TRP A 69 2.42 -13.64 7.94
CA TRP A 69 3.27 -14.82 7.91
C TRP A 69 2.74 -15.86 6.91
N VAL A 70 3.63 -16.33 6.04
CA VAL A 70 3.34 -17.34 5.02
C VAL A 70 4.33 -18.48 5.20
N ALA A 71 3.83 -19.69 5.46
CA ALA A 71 4.68 -20.87 5.68
C ALA A 71 5.48 -21.28 4.43
N ASP A 72 4.89 -21.12 3.25
CA ASP A 72 5.52 -21.36 1.95
C ASP A 72 5.26 -20.19 1.00
N VAL A 73 6.31 -19.42 0.72
CA VAL A 73 6.26 -18.20 -0.08
C VAL A 73 5.77 -18.46 -1.50
N PHE A 74 6.10 -19.63 -2.08
CA PHE A 74 5.80 -19.97 -3.47
C PHE A 74 4.32 -20.26 -3.70
N THR A 75 3.57 -20.60 -2.64
CA THR A 75 2.10 -20.76 -2.75
C THR A 75 1.39 -19.44 -3.02
N GLN A 76 2.03 -18.32 -2.68
CA GLN A 76 1.47 -16.97 -2.85
C GLN A 76 2.02 -16.25 -4.08
N LEU A 77 2.93 -16.89 -4.83
CA LEU A 77 3.61 -16.31 -5.98
C LEU A 77 3.31 -17.18 -7.21
N LYS A 78 2.69 -16.58 -8.22
CA LYS A 78 2.48 -17.24 -9.50
C LYS A 78 2.70 -16.24 -10.62
N ARG A 79 3.59 -16.55 -11.55
CA ARG A 79 3.72 -15.78 -12.78
C ARG A 79 2.86 -16.39 -13.87
N GLU A 80 2.05 -15.57 -14.50
CA GLU A 80 1.29 -15.89 -15.70
C GLU A 80 1.65 -14.85 -16.77
N GLN A 81 2.58 -15.21 -17.66
CA GLN A 81 3.05 -14.33 -18.76
C GLN A 81 3.52 -12.96 -18.23
N ASP A 82 2.75 -11.90 -18.52
CA ASP A 82 3.03 -10.52 -18.14
C ASP A 82 2.47 -10.11 -16.77
N VAL A 83 1.81 -11.03 -16.06
CA VAL A 83 1.21 -10.78 -14.75
C VAL A 83 1.88 -11.62 -13.68
N LEU A 84 2.29 -10.96 -12.60
CA LEU A 84 2.70 -11.59 -11.37
C LEU A 84 1.56 -11.53 -10.37
N HIS A 85 1.10 -12.70 -9.95
CA HIS A 85 0.15 -12.86 -8.85
C HIS A 85 0.93 -12.91 -7.54
N VAL A 86 0.63 -11.98 -6.64
CA VAL A 86 1.16 -11.93 -5.28
C VAL A 86 -0.03 -11.88 -4.33
N LYS A 87 -0.26 -12.96 -3.59
CA LYS A 87 -1.47 -13.16 -2.80
C LYS A 87 -2.73 -13.01 -3.67
N GLN A 88 -3.61 -12.07 -3.33
CA GLN A 88 -4.83 -11.74 -4.07
C GLN A 88 -4.64 -10.61 -5.10
N ARG A 89 -3.41 -10.15 -5.31
CA ARG A 89 -3.10 -9.02 -6.21
C ARG A 89 -2.49 -9.52 -7.50
N GLN A 90 -2.80 -8.79 -8.57
CA GLN A 90 -2.18 -8.95 -9.88
C GLN A 90 -1.31 -7.72 -10.14
N LEU A 91 -0.04 -7.95 -10.45
CA LEU A 91 0.95 -6.92 -10.73
C LEU A 91 1.45 -7.11 -12.16
N GLN A 92 1.48 -6.04 -12.94
CA GLN A 92 2.08 -6.07 -14.27
C GLN A 92 3.59 -6.18 -14.13
N VAL A 93 4.19 -7.23 -14.69
CA VAL A 93 5.62 -7.57 -14.57
C VAL A 93 6.52 -6.41 -14.98
N GLN A 94 6.15 -5.68 -16.03
CA GLN A 94 6.89 -4.52 -16.55
C GLN A 94 6.89 -3.31 -15.59
N GLN A 95 5.90 -3.22 -14.69
CA GLN A 95 5.79 -2.13 -13.72
C GLN A 95 6.58 -2.42 -12.44
N ILE A 96 7.04 -3.66 -12.23
CA ILE A 96 7.82 -4.06 -11.08
C ILE A 96 9.28 -3.73 -11.32
N LYS A 97 9.69 -2.56 -10.83
CA LYS A 97 11.09 -2.11 -10.90
C LYS A 97 11.93 -2.51 -9.70
N LYS A 98 11.31 -2.56 -8.52
CA LYS A 98 11.99 -2.71 -7.22
C LYS A 98 11.25 -3.69 -6.33
N VAL A 99 12.04 -4.56 -5.71
CA VAL A 99 11.59 -5.66 -4.88
C VAL A 99 12.37 -5.62 -3.59
N ALA A 100 11.70 -5.54 -2.45
CA ALA A 100 12.42 -5.71 -1.19
C ALA A 100 12.43 -7.19 -0.82
N LEU A 101 13.63 -7.71 -0.59
CA LEU A 101 13.85 -9.08 -0.15
C LEU A 101 14.97 -9.10 0.88
N SER A 102 14.57 -9.11 2.14
CA SER A 102 15.50 -8.94 3.26
C SER A 102 15.40 -10.07 4.26
N LYS A 103 16.54 -10.50 4.80
CA LYS A 103 16.54 -11.38 5.97
C LYS A 103 16.27 -10.53 7.21
N LEU A 104 15.20 -10.82 7.95
CA LEU A 104 14.88 -10.09 9.18
C LEU A 104 15.66 -10.67 10.37
N ASP A 105 15.64 -12.01 10.51
CA ASP A 105 16.41 -12.75 11.51
C ASP A 105 16.73 -14.17 11.01
N GLU A 106 17.20 -15.06 11.88
CA GLU A 106 17.54 -16.44 11.53
C GLU A 106 16.34 -17.30 11.11
N GLN A 107 15.14 -16.97 11.57
CA GLN A 107 13.91 -17.73 11.34
C GLN A 107 13.08 -17.13 10.21
N GLN A 108 13.07 -15.81 10.05
CA GLN A 108 12.18 -15.11 9.12
C GLN A 108 12.88 -14.14 8.17
N ALA A 109 12.28 -14.01 6.99
CA ALA A 109 12.62 -13.05 5.96
C ALA A 109 11.37 -12.28 5.54
N LEU A 110 11.57 -11.15 4.87
CA LEU A 110 10.53 -10.27 4.35
C LEU A 110 10.61 -10.22 2.84
N LEU A 111 9.45 -10.31 2.20
CA LEU A 111 9.24 -10.03 0.78
C LEU A 111 8.24 -8.88 0.67
N ASP A 112 8.55 -7.84 -0.13
CA ASP A 112 7.59 -6.78 -0.46
C ASP A 112 7.62 -6.42 -1.94
N PHE A 113 6.41 -6.27 -2.51
CA PHE A 113 6.18 -6.26 -3.95
C PHE A 113 4.99 -5.37 -4.38
N PRO A 114 5.20 -4.38 -5.26
CA PRO A 114 6.47 -3.69 -5.48
C PRO A 114 6.89 -2.94 -4.21
N PHE A 115 8.19 -2.69 -4.01
CA PHE A 115 8.66 -1.93 -2.86
C PHE A 115 8.01 -0.54 -2.81
N ASN A 116 7.11 -0.34 -1.84
CA ASN A 116 6.41 0.93 -1.65
C ASN A 116 6.11 1.17 -0.17
N LEU A 117 5.92 2.43 0.20
CA LEU A 117 5.65 2.84 1.58
C LEU A 117 4.36 2.22 2.17
N TYR A 118 3.46 1.71 1.32
CA TYR A 118 2.20 1.11 1.74
C TYR A 118 2.32 -0.40 2.06
N ARG A 119 3.45 -1.05 1.72
CA ARG A 119 3.75 -2.47 1.98
C ARG A 119 2.60 -3.42 1.64
N ALA A 120 1.91 -3.09 0.57
CA ALA A 120 0.55 -3.55 0.35
C ALA A 120 0.48 -5.02 -0.10
N ALA A 121 1.61 -5.60 -0.55
CA ALA A 121 1.77 -7.02 -0.80
C ALA A 121 2.92 -7.65 0.02
N ALA A 122 3.31 -7.01 1.13
CA ALA A 122 4.37 -7.52 1.97
C ALA A 122 3.97 -8.82 2.68
N MET A 123 4.94 -9.73 2.85
CA MET A 123 4.78 -11.01 3.54
C MET A 123 6.07 -11.43 4.23
N ARG A 124 5.93 -12.02 5.42
CA ARG A 124 7.02 -12.69 6.14
C ARG A 124 7.00 -14.18 5.80
N PHE A 125 8.17 -14.79 5.67
CA PHE A 125 8.30 -16.20 5.33
C PHE A 125 9.57 -16.81 5.96
N PRO A 126 9.71 -18.16 6.03
CA PRO A 126 10.89 -18.79 6.60
C PRO A 126 12.19 -18.40 5.88
N ALA A 127 13.20 -17.95 6.63
CA ALA A 127 14.48 -17.50 6.08
C ALA A 127 15.21 -18.57 5.24
N LYS A 128 14.94 -19.86 5.50
CA LYS A 128 15.48 -20.99 4.73
C LYS A 128 15.07 -20.98 3.25
N GLN A 129 13.93 -20.36 2.91
CA GLN A 129 13.44 -20.26 1.53
C GLN A 129 14.05 -19.08 0.75
N LEU A 130 14.77 -18.18 1.44
CA LEU A 130 15.34 -16.96 0.86
C LEU A 130 16.30 -17.22 -0.33
N PRO A 131 17.22 -18.21 -0.28
CA PRO A 131 18.07 -18.51 -1.43
C PRO A 131 17.27 -18.98 -2.66
N ALA A 132 16.29 -19.85 -2.47
CA ALA A 132 15.44 -20.34 -3.55
C ALA A 132 14.60 -19.20 -4.15
N LEU A 133 14.08 -18.31 -3.30
CA LEU A 133 13.31 -17.17 -3.74
C LEU A 133 14.16 -16.15 -4.52
N LYS A 134 15.41 -15.89 -4.09
CA LYS A 134 16.35 -15.05 -4.85
C LYS A 134 16.56 -15.59 -6.28
N THR A 135 16.78 -16.89 -6.42
CA THR A 135 16.93 -17.54 -7.73
C THR A 135 15.67 -17.45 -8.58
N TRP A 136 14.51 -17.71 -7.97
CA TRP A 136 13.23 -17.62 -8.67
C TRP A 136 12.95 -16.20 -9.16
N LEU A 137 13.19 -15.18 -8.33
CA LEU A 137 13.03 -13.78 -8.71
C LEU A 137 13.97 -13.35 -9.83
N ALA A 138 15.22 -13.82 -9.83
CA ALA A 138 16.15 -13.52 -10.91
C ALA A 138 15.72 -14.14 -12.25
N ALA A 139 15.09 -15.32 -12.23
CA ALA A 139 14.58 -15.97 -13.42
C ALA A 139 13.26 -15.33 -13.92
N GLU A 140 12.34 -15.05 -13.00
CA GLU A 140 10.99 -14.60 -13.34
C GLU A 140 10.88 -13.08 -13.49
N LEU A 141 11.78 -12.32 -12.89
CA LEU A 141 11.78 -10.86 -12.91
C LEU A 141 13.20 -10.32 -13.14
N PRO A 142 13.85 -10.67 -14.26
CA PRO A 142 15.24 -10.29 -14.52
C PRO A 142 15.45 -8.76 -14.58
N GLN A 143 14.40 -8.00 -14.87
CA GLN A 143 14.41 -6.54 -14.91
C GLN A 143 14.28 -5.87 -13.53
N ALA A 144 13.89 -6.61 -12.49
CA ALA A 144 13.60 -6.04 -11.19
C ALA A 144 14.87 -5.96 -10.33
N GLU A 145 15.11 -4.79 -9.74
CA GLU A 145 16.17 -4.60 -8.76
C GLU A 145 15.74 -5.16 -7.40
N ILE A 146 16.55 -6.08 -6.87
CA ILE A 146 16.35 -6.64 -5.52
C ILE A 146 17.08 -5.75 -4.52
N ILE A 147 16.33 -5.21 -3.56
CA ILE A 147 16.79 -4.34 -2.48
C ILE A 147 16.74 -5.13 -1.18
N ASP A 148 17.83 -5.10 -0.41
CA ASP A 148 17.91 -5.68 0.95
C ASP A 148 17.55 -4.60 2.00
#